data_AF-A0A5Z6FU93-F1
#
_entry.id   AF-A0A5Z6FU93-F1
#
_cell.length_a   1.000
_cell.length_b   1.000
_cell.length_c   1.000
_cell.angle_alpha   90.00
_cell.angle_beta   90.00
_cell.angle_gamma   90.00
#
_symmetry.space_group_name_H-M   'P 1'
#
loop_
_entity.id
_entity.type
_entity.pdbx_description
1 polymer ?
#
loop_
_entity_poly.entity_id
_entity_poly.type
_entity_poly.pdbx_seq_one_letter_code
_entity_poly.pdbx_strand_id
1 'polypeptide(L)' 'AVVEKSHEFTLVPWRPIIDRQLGREVMGIVQGGSVSWQLGRQRGLER' A
#
# COMPACT_ATOMS: atom_id res chain seq x y z
N ALA A 1 -0.98 -2.93 9.28
CA ALA A 1 0.38 -3.28 8.79
C ALA A 1 1.40 -2.37 9.47
N VAL A 2 2.70 -2.67 9.35
CA VAL A 2 3.79 -1.88 9.92
C VAL A 2 4.69 -1.38 8.80
N VAL A 3 5.12 -0.12 8.87
CA VAL A 3 6.13 0.46 7.98
C VAL A 3 7.37 0.83 8.80
N GLU A 4 8.54 0.44 8.32
CA GLU A 4 9.84 0.83 8.88
C GLU A 4 10.33 2.14 8.24
N LYS A 5 10.83 3.05 9.06
CA LYS A 5 11.50 4.28 8.65
C LYS A 5 12.78 4.45 9.45
N SER A 6 13.93 4.12 8.86
CA SER A 6 15.30 4.29 9.38
C SER A 6 15.59 3.76 10.80
N HIS A 7 14.87 4.21 11.83
CA HIS A 7 14.97 3.77 13.23
C HIS A 7 13.60 3.67 13.93
N GLU A 8 12.48 3.86 13.22
CA GLU A 8 11.13 3.88 13.79
C GLU A 8 10.17 2.99 13.00
N PHE A 9 9.18 2.42 13.70
CA PHE A 9 8.07 1.72 13.08
C PHE A 9 6.78 2.52 13.26
N THR A 10 6.02 2.66 12.19
CA THR A 10 4.70 3.30 12.23
C THR A 10 3.61 2.29 11.92
N LEU A 11 2.59 2.23 12.79
CA LEU A 11 1.38 1.48 12.51
C LEU A 11 0.56 2.23 11.46
N VAL A 12 0.27 1.56 10.36
CA VAL A 12 -0.62 2.09 9.31
C VAL A 12 -1.89 1.27 9.22
N PRO A 13 -3.05 1.94 9.03
CA PRO A 13 -4.33 1.25 8.93
C PRO A 13 -4.34 0.36 7.68
N TRP A 14 -4.64 -0.91 7.89
CA TRP A 14 -4.92 -1.83 6.79
C TRP A 14 -6.31 -1.54 6.24
N ARG A 15 -6.43 -1.34 4.93
CA ARG A 15 -7.71 -1.02 4.29
C ARG A 15 -8.16 -2.21 3.43
N PRO A 16 -9.48 -2.51 3.34
CA PRO A 16 -9.98 -3.64 2.56
C PRO A 16 -9.59 -3.68 1.08
N ILE A 17 -9.25 -2.53 0.49
CA ILE A 17 -8.75 -2.46 -0.89
C ILE A 17 -7.39 -3.16 -1.07
N ILE A 18 -6.61 -3.27 0.01
CA ILE A 18 -5.31 -3.95 0.02
C ILE A 18 -5.51 -5.47 0.04
N ASP A 19 -6.53 -6.00 0.73
CA ASP A 19 -6.87 -7.43 0.69
C ASP A 19 -7.14 -7.92 -0.74
N ARG A 20 -7.81 -7.09 -1.54
CA ARG A 20 -8.09 -7.39 -2.96
C ARG A 20 -6.84 -7.39 -3.84
N GLN A 21 -5.70 -6.95 -3.30
CA GLN A 21 -4.42 -6.83 -3.99
C GLN A 21 -3.34 -7.68 -3.31
N LEU A 22 -3.73 -8.62 -2.46
CA LEU A 22 -2.81 -9.62 -1.92
C LEU A 22 -2.09 -10.33 -3.07
N GLY A 23 -0.76 -10.42 -2.97
CA GLY A 23 0.10 -10.95 -4.03
C GLY A 23 0.42 -9.97 -5.17
N ARG A 24 -0.05 -8.70 -5.09
CA ARG A 24 0.27 -7.63 -6.04
C ARG A 24 1.02 -6.50 -5.34
N GLU A 25 1.86 -5.79 -6.10
CA GLU A 25 2.55 -4.61 -5.60
C GLU A 25 1.58 -3.43 -5.45
N VAL A 26 1.57 -2.82 -4.27
CA VAL A 26 0.75 -1.65 -3.95
C VAL A 26 1.66 -0.57 -3.38
N MET A 27 1.53 0.65 -3.88
CA MET A 27 2.24 1.82 -3.38
C MET A 27 1.31 2.67 -2.52
N GLY A 28 1.86 3.39 -1.55
CA GLY A 28 1.06 4.28 -0.72
C GLY A 28 1.87 5.43 -0.14
N ILE A 29 1.21 6.56 0.06
CA ILE A 29 1.77 7.77 0.67
C ILE A 29 1.11 7.96 2.03
N VAL A 30 1.93 8.10 3.07
CA VAL A 30 1.48 8.39 4.45
C VAL A 30 1.63 9.89 4.70
N GLN A 31 0.54 10.58 5.02
CA GLN A 31 0.53 12.01 5.34
C GLN A 31 -0.41 12.30 6.50
N GLY A 32 0.10 12.91 7.58
CA GLY A 32 -0.72 13.42 8.70
C GLY A 32 -1.64 12.39 9.36
N GLY A 33 -1.25 11.11 9.43
CA GLY A 33 -2.06 10.02 9.98
C GLY A 33 -3.04 9.36 8.99
N SER A 34 -3.12 9.87 7.76
CA SER A 34 -3.87 9.26 6.66
C SER A 34 -2.96 8.54 5.67
N VAL A 35 -3.49 7.50 5.02
CA VAL A 35 -2.77 6.75 3.98
C VAL A 35 -3.58 6.72 2.68
N SER A 36 -2.95 7.20 1.62
CA SER A 36 -3.46 7.15 0.25
C SER A 36 -2.76 6.01 -0.49
N TRP A 37 -3.54 5.15 -1.14
CA TRP A 37 -3.04 3.95 -1.83
C TRP A 37 -3.14 4.13 -3.34
N GLN A 38 -2.07 3.82 -4.05
CA GLN A 38 -2.04 3.69 -5.50
C GLN A 38 -1.78 2.22 -5.84
N LEU A 39 -2.74 1.60 -6.52
CA LEU A 39 -2.59 0.24 -7.00
C LEU A 39 -1.60 0.25 -8.17
N GLY A 40 -0.56 -0.59 -8.11
CA GLY A 40 0.37 -0.76 -9.22
C GLY A 40 -0.39 -1.05 -10.52
N ARG A 41 0.13 -0.54 -11.64
CA ARG A 41 -0.47 -0.68 -12.97
C ARG A 41 -0.91 -2.12 -13.21
N GLN A 42 -2.19 -2.30 -13.54
CA GLN A 42 -2.75 -3.55 -14.05
C GLN A 42 -1.96 -3.95 -15.30
N ARG A 43 -0.89 -4.74 -15.16
CA ARG A 43 -0.25 -5.41 -16.30
C ARG A 43 -1.26 -6.45 -16.78
N GLY A 44 -2.04 -6.06 -17.78
CA GLY A 44 -3.12 -6.84 -18.32
C GLY A 44 -3.65 -6.14 -19.55
N LEU A 45 -2.86 -6.21 -20.62
CA LEU A 45 -3.30 -6.30 -22.01
C LEU A 45 -2.10 -6.90 -22.77
N GLU A 46 -1.80 -8.16 -22.46
CA GLU A 46 -1.26 -9.06 -23.47
C GLU A 46 -2.39 -9.27 -24.48
N ARG A 47 -2.17 -8.79 -25.70
CA ARG A 47 -2.78 -9.34 -26.90
C ARG A 47 -1.65 -10.02 -27.66
#